data_AF-D4HML6-F1
#
_entry.id   AF-D4HML6-F1
#
_cell.length_a   1.000
_cell.length_b   1.000
_cell.length_c   1.000
_cell.angle_alpha   90.00
_cell.angle_beta   90.00
_cell.angle_gamma   90.00
#
_symmetry.space_group_name_H-M   'P 1'
#
loop_
_entity.id
_entity.type
_entity.pdbx_description
1 polymer ?
#
loop_
_entity_poly.entity_id
_entity_poly.type
_entity_poly.pdbx_seq_one_letter_code
_entity_poly.pdbx_strand_id
1 'polypeptide(L)'
;DEHGEVVAEIRRSDLEPYLGLHYPATDIPQASRFLFMQNRVRMICDCRATPVKVKQAEELKQPLCLVGSTLRAPHGCHSQYMANMGSIASLVMAVIVNGNGIDEDGVSGSGSGSGRSSIKLWGLVVCHHTSPRAVPFPLRSACEFLMQTFGLQINMELQLAAQLIENSILRTQTLLCDMLLRDAPIGIVTQSPSI
;
A
#
# COMPACT_ATOMS: atom_id res chain seq x y z
N ASP A 1 8.66 4.92 -7.77
CA ASP A 1 8.34 6.37 -7.72
C ASP A 1 7.24 6.72 -6.71
N GLU A 2 6.60 5.72 -6.08
CA GLU A 2 5.71 5.87 -4.91
C GLU A 2 4.41 6.67 -5.14
N HIS A 3 4.06 6.94 -6.39
CA HIS A 3 2.72 7.45 -6.74
C HIS A 3 1.68 6.34 -6.56
N GLY A 4 0.40 6.71 -6.46
CA GLY A 4 -0.69 5.76 -6.29
C GLY A 4 -1.60 5.67 -7.51
N GLU A 5 -2.21 4.51 -7.72
CA GLU A 5 -3.25 4.28 -8.72
C GLU A 5 -4.48 3.64 -8.04
N VAL A 6 -5.69 4.03 -8.45
CA VAL A 6 -6.92 3.36 -8.05
C VAL A 6 -7.14 2.15 -8.95
N VAL A 7 -6.76 0.96 -8.47
CA VAL A 7 -6.81 -0.30 -9.25
C VAL A 7 -8.15 -1.02 -9.21
N ALA A 8 -9.00 -0.72 -8.22
CA ALA A 8 -10.33 -1.30 -8.06
C ALA A 8 -11.24 -0.34 -7.29
N GLU A 9 -12.52 -0.28 -7.64
CA GLU A 9 -13.49 0.61 -7.00
C GLU A 9 -14.90 -0.01 -6.98
N ILE A 10 -15.61 0.18 -5.86
CA ILE A 10 -17.06 0.06 -5.78
C ILE A 10 -17.62 1.35 -5.19
N ARG A 11 -18.57 1.96 -5.87
CA ARG A 11 -19.10 3.28 -5.50
C ARG A 11 -20.62 3.34 -5.63
N ARG A 12 -21.20 4.38 -5.04
CA ARG A 12 -22.58 4.78 -5.31
C ARG A 12 -22.69 5.22 -6.78
N SER A 13 -23.77 4.83 -7.47
CA SER A 13 -23.90 4.95 -8.93
C SER A 13 -23.90 6.40 -9.45
N ASP A 14 -24.31 7.35 -8.61
CA ASP A 14 -24.41 8.79 -8.89
C ASP A 14 -23.08 9.57 -8.72
N LEU A 15 -22.02 8.95 -8.22
CA LEU A 15 -20.72 9.60 -8.04
C LEU A 15 -19.83 9.44 -9.29
N GLU A 16 -18.85 10.32 -9.49
CA GLU A 16 -17.85 10.10 -10.53
C GLU A 16 -16.89 8.97 -10.12
N PRO A 17 -16.48 8.09 -11.06
CA PRO A 17 -15.53 7.02 -10.77
C PRO A 17 -14.10 7.58 -10.62
N TYR A 18 -13.33 6.98 -9.71
CA TYR A 18 -11.89 7.25 -9.59
C TYR A 18 -11.01 6.12 -10.14
N LEU A 19 -11.61 4.99 -10.55
CA LEU A 19 -10.89 3.86 -11.15
C LEU A 19 -9.95 4.28 -12.30
N GLY A 20 -8.69 3.84 -12.23
CA GLY A 20 -7.63 4.14 -13.20
C GLY A 20 -6.96 5.50 -13.04
N LEU A 21 -7.45 6.37 -12.15
CA LEU A 21 -6.78 7.64 -11.87
C LEU A 21 -5.50 7.42 -11.07
N HIS A 22 -4.48 8.20 -11.42
CA HIS A 22 -3.17 8.22 -10.78
C HIS A 22 -3.01 9.49 -9.93
N TYR A 23 -2.41 9.34 -8.76
CA TYR A 23 -2.23 10.41 -7.78
C TYR A 23 -0.75 10.55 -7.42
N PRO A 24 -0.23 11.77 -7.30
CA PRO A 24 1.19 12.00 -7.03
C PRO A 24 1.59 11.47 -5.66
N ALA A 25 2.84 11.03 -5.55
CA ALA A 25 3.42 10.53 -4.29
C ALA A 25 3.26 11.51 -3.12
N THR A 26 3.25 12.81 -3.41
CA THR A 26 3.14 13.89 -2.41
C THR A 26 1.78 13.95 -1.71
N ASP A 27 0.72 13.37 -2.26
CA ASP A 27 -0.61 13.37 -1.64
C ASP A 27 -0.64 12.57 -0.33
N ILE A 28 0.22 11.55 -0.23
CA ILE A 28 0.43 10.77 1.00
C ILE A 28 1.92 10.83 1.35
N PRO A 29 2.35 11.76 2.23
CA PRO A 29 3.75 11.89 2.61
C PRO A 29 4.33 10.60 3.20
N GLN A 30 5.63 10.37 3.01
CA GLN A 30 6.34 9.17 3.51
C GLN A 30 6.11 8.94 5.01
N ALA A 31 6.10 10.00 5.82
CA ALA A 31 5.78 9.89 7.25
C ALA A 31 4.38 9.29 7.50
N SER A 32 3.37 9.67 6.72
CA SER A 32 2.02 9.09 6.84
C SER A 32 1.99 7.63 6.42
N ARG A 33 2.73 7.25 5.37
CA ARG A 33 2.84 5.85 4.93
C ARG A 33 3.49 4.98 5.99
N PHE A 34 4.58 5.46 6.60
CA PHE A 34 5.21 4.78 7.74
C PHE A 34 4.26 4.63 8.92
N LEU A 35 3.48 5.67 9.25
CA LEU A 35 2.48 5.60 10.30
C LEU A 35 1.37 4.57 10.03
N PHE A 36 1.01 4.32 8.77
CA PHE A 36 0.06 3.27 8.40
C PHE A 36 0.59 1.85 8.63
N MET A 37 1.92 1.67 8.67
CA MET A 37 2.53 0.38 9.02
C MET A 37 2.37 0.06 10.51
N GLN A 38 2.33 1.10 11.35
CA GLN A 38 2.10 0.98 12.80
C GLN A 38 0.60 1.01 13.16
N ASN A 39 -0.16 1.91 12.54
CA ASN A 39 -1.58 2.14 12.80
C ASN A 39 -2.37 1.83 11.54
N ARG A 40 -2.84 0.59 11.45
CA ARG A 40 -3.37 0.01 10.20
C ARG A 40 -4.75 0.51 9.80
N VAL A 41 -5.50 1.12 10.72
CA VAL A 41 -6.84 1.65 10.44
C VAL A 41 -6.94 3.09 10.95
N ARG A 42 -7.40 3.98 10.08
CA ARG A 42 -7.60 5.40 10.39
C ARG A 42 -8.96 5.86 9.92
N MET A 43 -9.71 6.49 10.81
CA MET A 43 -11.03 7.05 10.52
C MET A 43 -11.00 8.57 10.73
N ILE A 44 -11.63 9.30 9.82
CA ILE A 44 -12.01 10.71 9.99
C ILE A 44 -13.52 10.77 9.80
N CYS A 45 -14.25 11.12 10.85
CA CYS A 45 -15.71 11.19 10.81
C CYS A 45 -16.21 12.36 9.98
N ASP A 46 -15.52 13.50 10.04
CA ASP A 46 -15.84 14.73 9.34
C ASP A 46 -14.57 15.57 9.21
N CYS A 47 -14.16 15.88 7.97
CA CYS A 47 -12.99 16.73 7.69
C CYS A 47 -13.22 18.22 7.97
N ARG A 48 -14.48 18.65 8.08
CA ARG A 48 -14.89 20.04 8.35
C ARG A 48 -15.08 20.33 9.83
N ALA A 49 -15.09 19.30 10.68
CA ALA A 49 -15.24 19.47 12.12
C ALA A 49 -14.03 20.19 12.73
N THR A 50 -14.30 21.15 13.60
CA THR A 50 -13.26 21.91 14.31
C THR A 50 -12.48 20.98 15.26
N PRO A 51 -11.14 20.88 15.13
CA PRO A 51 -10.33 20.05 16.02
C PRO A 51 -10.42 20.53 17.47
N VAL A 52 -10.54 19.57 18.40
CA VAL A 52 -10.61 19.85 19.83
C VAL A 52 -9.20 19.81 20.44
N LYS A 53 -8.81 20.86 21.16
CA LYS A 53 -7.51 20.93 21.84
C LYS A 53 -7.49 19.98 23.04
N VAL A 54 -6.46 19.15 23.13
CA VAL A 54 -6.19 18.32 24.31
C VAL A 54 -5.65 19.21 25.43
N LYS A 55 -6.26 19.12 26.61
CA LYS A 55 -5.72 19.73 27.83
C LYS A 55 -4.72 18.76 28.44
N GLN A 56 -3.50 19.23 28.67
CA GLN A 56 -2.40 18.43 29.19
C GLN A 56 -1.75 19.17 30.36
N ALA A 57 -1.09 18.42 31.25
CA ALA A 57 -0.44 18.99 32.42
C ALA A 57 0.77 19.86 32.02
N GLU A 58 1.04 20.94 32.75
CA GLU A 58 2.09 21.92 32.41
C GLU A 58 3.51 21.35 32.56
N GLU A 59 3.66 20.30 33.36
CA GLU A 59 4.93 19.63 33.62
C GLU A 59 5.43 18.81 32.41
N LEU A 60 4.56 18.55 31.43
CA LEU A 60 4.93 17.84 30.21
C LEU A 60 5.78 18.74 29.30
N LYS A 61 7.04 18.35 29.13
CA LYS A 61 8.01 19.06 28.27
C LYS A 61 7.63 19.10 26.78
N GLN A 62 6.70 18.24 26.35
CA GLN A 62 6.25 18.15 24.96
C GLN A 62 4.79 17.70 24.90
N PRO A 63 4.08 17.97 23.78
CA PRO A 63 2.73 17.46 23.56
C PRO A 63 2.64 15.94 23.66
N LEU A 64 1.51 15.43 24.14
CA LEU A 64 1.25 13.98 24.15
C LEU A 64 1.36 13.38 22.75
N CYS A 65 1.99 12.22 22.64
CA CYS A 65 2.06 11.47 21.39
C CYS A 65 0.71 10.81 21.10
N LEU A 66 -0.05 11.38 20.17
CA LEU A 66 -1.37 10.90 19.77
C LEU A 66 -1.34 9.96 18.56
N VAL A 67 -0.16 9.45 18.18
CA VAL A 67 0.04 8.70 16.94
C VAL A 67 -0.91 7.49 16.82
N GLY A 68 -1.13 6.77 17.91
CA GLY A 68 -2.04 5.62 18.00
C GLY A 68 -3.46 5.95 18.48
N SER A 69 -3.79 7.24 18.67
CA SER A 69 -5.15 7.63 19.04
C SER A 69 -6.09 7.48 17.85
N THR A 70 -7.17 6.71 18.04
CA THR A 70 -8.19 6.52 17.01
C THR A 70 -9.00 7.78 16.69
N LEU A 71 -8.90 8.81 17.54
CA LEU A 71 -9.57 10.11 17.41
C LEU A 71 -8.61 11.24 17.01
N ARG A 72 -7.36 10.90 16.62
CA ARG A 72 -6.37 11.91 16.21
C ARG A 72 -6.89 12.73 15.04
N ALA A 73 -6.96 14.04 15.23
CA ALA A 73 -7.39 14.97 14.20
C ALA A 73 -6.50 14.88 12.93
N PRO A 74 -7.08 15.01 11.73
CA PRO A 74 -6.30 15.18 10.50
C PRO A 74 -5.45 16.45 10.53
N HIS A 75 -4.31 16.40 9.85
CA HIS A 75 -3.54 17.61 9.53
C HIS A 75 -4.35 18.50 8.58
N GLY A 76 -4.27 19.83 8.74
CA GLY A 76 -5.11 20.78 7.99
C GLY A 76 -5.02 20.64 6.47
N CYS A 77 -3.83 20.38 5.94
CA CYS A 77 -3.64 20.10 4.50
C CYS A 77 -4.51 18.92 4.03
N HIS A 78 -4.54 17.83 4.79
CA HIS A 78 -5.34 16.65 4.44
C HIS A 78 -6.84 16.88 4.66
N SER A 79 -7.25 17.65 5.68
CA SER A 79 -8.65 18.06 5.83
C SER A 79 -9.14 18.87 4.63
N GLN A 80 -8.32 19.81 4.15
CA GLN A 80 -8.65 20.61 2.97
C GLN A 80 -8.65 19.78 1.69
N TYR A 81 -7.69 18.84 1.54
CA TYR A 81 -7.68 17.87 0.44
C TYR A 81 -8.99 17.08 0.38
N MET A 82 -9.42 16.53 1.52
CA MET A 82 -10.71 15.82 1.63
C MET A 82 -11.90 16.70 1.27
N ALA A 83 -11.92 17.94 1.75
CA ALA A 83 -12.98 18.89 1.42
C ALA A 83 -13.04 19.21 -0.08
N ASN A 84 -11.89 19.39 -0.73
CA ASN A 84 -11.78 19.65 -2.17
C ASN A 84 -12.23 18.44 -3.01
N MET A 85 -11.93 17.22 -2.55
CA MET A 85 -12.33 15.97 -3.20
C MET A 85 -13.80 15.60 -2.95
N GLY A 86 -14.48 16.28 -2.02
CA GLY A 86 -15.86 15.96 -1.62
C GLY A 86 -15.98 14.75 -0.67
N SER A 87 -14.86 14.25 -0.13
CA SER A 87 -14.83 13.15 0.83
C SER A 87 -14.97 13.69 2.26
N ILE A 88 -16.20 13.91 2.72
CA ILE A 88 -16.49 14.47 4.05
C ILE A 88 -16.00 13.56 5.18
N ALA A 89 -16.26 12.26 5.06
CA ALA A 89 -15.73 11.24 5.97
C ALA A 89 -14.84 10.27 5.21
N SER A 90 -13.89 9.67 5.93
CA SER A 90 -12.98 8.66 5.37
C SER A 90 -12.67 7.56 6.38
N LEU A 91 -12.55 6.34 5.87
CA LEU A 91 -11.95 5.20 6.57
C LEU A 91 -10.84 4.65 5.67
N VAL A 92 -9.60 4.70 6.14
CA VAL A 92 -8.42 4.24 5.42
C VAL A 92 -7.83 3.05 6.15
N MET A 93 -7.52 2.00 5.42
CA MET A 93 -6.93 0.79 5.99
C MET A 93 -5.70 0.37 5.19
N ALA A 94 -4.65 -0.02 5.90
CA ALA A 94 -3.37 -0.39 5.33
C ALA A 94 -3.37 -1.83 4.82
N VAL A 95 -2.89 -2.02 3.59
CA VAL A 95 -2.62 -3.35 3.02
C VAL A 95 -1.14 -3.61 3.16
N ILE A 96 -0.79 -4.52 4.07
CA ILE A 96 0.59 -4.86 4.38
C ILE A 96 0.94 -6.21 3.76
N VAL A 97 2.07 -6.24 3.07
CA VAL A 97 2.66 -7.44 2.47
C VAL A 97 4.01 -7.72 3.12
N ASN A 98 4.49 -8.95 2.97
CA ASN A 98 5.83 -9.30 3.40
C ASN A 98 6.80 -8.72 2.37
N GLY A 99 7.77 -7.94 2.84
CA GLY A 99 8.91 -7.53 2.07
C GLY A 99 9.76 -8.75 1.76
N ASN A 100 10.03 -8.96 0.48
CA ASN A 100 11.15 -9.78 0.06
C ASN A 100 12.40 -8.98 0.50
N GLY A 101 13.31 -9.56 1.27
CA GLY A 101 14.50 -8.90 1.85
C GLY A 101 15.54 -8.39 0.84
N ILE A 102 15.10 -7.93 -0.32
CA ILE A 102 15.84 -7.15 -1.29
C ILE A 102 15.50 -5.70 -0.97
N ASP A 103 16.02 -5.20 0.15
CA ASP A 103 16.02 -3.77 0.41
C ASP A 103 16.83 -3.12 -0.74
N GLU A 104 16.18 -2.28 -1.55
CA GLU A 104 16.86 -1.40 -2.52
C GLU A 104 17.68 -0.30 -1.82
N ASP A 105 17.63 -0.21 -0.49
CA ASP A 105 18.53 0.62 0.29
C ASP A 105 19.84 -0.13 0.55
N GLY A 106 20.80 0.07 -0.35
CA GLY A 106 22.19 -0.36 -0.24
C GLY A 106 22.96 0.29 0.92
N VAL A 107 22.50 0.12 2.16
CA VAL A 107 23.29 0.38 3.36
C VAL A 107 23.45 -0.94 4.11
N SER A 108 24.35 -1.76 3.58
CA SER A 108 25.00 -2.84 4.28
C SER A 108 25.55 -2.37 5.62
N GLY A 109 24.88 -2.79 6.69
CA GLY A 109 25.32 -2.68 8.08
C GLY A 109 25.22 -4.04 8.77
N SER A 110 26.27 -4.84 8.59
CA SER A 110 26.86 -5.73 9.60
C SER A 110 25.93 -6.53 10.52
N GLY A 111 25.79 -7.82 10.21
CA GLY A 111 25.79 -8.93 11.17
C GLY A 111 24.94 -8.81 12.44
N SER A 112 23.78 -9.46 12.45
CA SER A 112 23.31 -10.31 13.57
C SER A 112 21.91 -10.81 13.27
N GLY A 113 21.68 -12.09 13.57
CA GLY A 113 20.45 -12.79 13.23
C GLY A 113 19.18 -12.14 13.76
N SER A 114 18.29 -11.80 12.83
CA SER A 114 16.85 -11.91 13.03
C SER A 114 16.22 -11.93 11.65
N GLY A 115 15.70 -13.10 11.23
CA GLY A 115 14.88 -13.23 10.03
C GLY A 115 13.54 -12.52 10.21
N ARG A 116 13.56 -11.21 10.47
CA ARG A 116 12.38 -10.36 10.40
C ARG A 116 12.11 -10.14 8.93
N SER A 117 11.14 -10.87 8.40
CA SER A 117 10.40 -10.42 7.21
C SER A 117 10.18 -8.92 7.37
N SER A 118 10.82 -8.11 6.52
CA SER A 118 10.48 -6.69 6.46
C SER A 118 8.99 -6.64 6.08
N ILE A 119 8.23 -5.72 6.65
CA ILE A 119 6.85 -5.49 6.23
C ILE A 119 6.87 -4.32 5.26
N LYS A 120 6.04 -4.38 4.22
CA LYS A 120 5.92 -3.32 3.22
C LYS A 120 4.47 -2.88 3.12
N LEU A 121 4.24 -1.57 3.03
CA LEU A 121 2.93 -1.02 2.67
C LEU A 121 2.74 -1.21 1.16
N TRP A 122 1.90 -2.17 0.77
CA TRP A 122 1.59 -2.44 -0.64
C TRP A 122 0.64 -1.39 -1.20
N GLY A 123 -0.36 -1.01 -0.40
CA GLY A 123 -1.37 -0.04 -0.78
C GLY A 123 -2.33 0.26 0.35
N LEU A 124 -3.42 0.96 0.03
CA LEU A 124 -4.46 1.34 0.97
C LEU A 124 -5.83 0.95 0.41
N VAL A 125 -6.71 0.45 1.28
CA VAL A 125 -8.15 0.44 1.02
C VAL A 125 -8.73 1.72 1.61
N VAL A 126 -9.28 2.57 0.73
CA VAL A 126 -9.79 3.90 1.09
C VAL A 126 -11.29 3.93 0.87
N CYS A 127 -12.04 4.17 1.93
CA CYS A 127 -13.48 4.40 1.87
C CYS A 127 -13.76 5.90 2.02
N HIS A 128 -14.63 6.44 1.18
CA HIS A 128 -15.12 7.82 1.26
C HIS A 128 -16.61 7.85 1.57
N HIS A 129 -17.05 8.92 2.23
CA HIS A 129 -18.46 9.22 2.39
C HIS A 129 -18.73 10.70 2.12
N THR A 130 -19.84 10.99 1.44
CA THR A 130 -20.26 12.36 1.10
C THR A 130 -20.90 13.12 2.27
N SER A 131 -20.99 12.48 3.44
CA SER A 131 -21.57 13.03 4.67
C SER A 131 -20.76 12.54 5.86
N PRO A 132 -20.84 13.20 7.03
CA PRO A 132 -20.18 12.72 8.23
C PRO A 132 -20.59 11.28 8.54
N ARG A 133 -19.62 10.44 8.90
CA ARG A 133 -19.88 9.03 9.23
C ARG A 133 -18.88 8.50 10.25
N ALA A 134 -19.40 8.03 11.37
CA ALA A 134 -18.64 7.32 12.38
C ALA A 134 -18.91 5.81 12.27
N VAL A 135 -17.85 5.02 12.18
CA VAL A 135 -17.91 3.55 12.15
C VAL A 135 -17.56 3.01 13.55
N PRO A 136 -18.42 2.19 14.18
CA PRO A 136 -18.13 1.60 15.48
C PRO A 136 -16.80 0.85 15.51
N PHE A 137 -16.09 0.93 16.64
CA PHE A 137 -14.78 0.27 16.79
C PHE A 137 -14.80 -1.23 16.48
N PRO A 138 -15.80 -2.04 16.90
CA PRO A 138 -15.83 -3.47 16.58
C PRO A 138 -15.79 -3.75 15.07
N LEU A 139 -16.53 -2.96 14.28
CA LEU A 139 -16.52 -3.10 12.82
C LEU A 139 -15.17 -2.70 12.22
N ARG A 140 -14.53 -1.63 12.74
CA ARG A 140 -13.17 -1.25 12.32
C ARG A 140 -12.14 -2.33 12.61
N SER A 141 -12.24 -2.98 13.77
CA SER A 141 -11.36 -4.10 14.14
C SER A 141 -11.60 -5.34 13.26
N ALA A 142 -12.86 -5.64 12.92
CA ALA A 142 -13.17 -6.70 11.95
C ALA A 142 -12.59 -6.39 10.56
N CYS A 143 -12.70 -5.14 10.10
CA CYS A 143 -12.07 -4.72 8.84
C CYS A 143 -10.54 -4.79 8.90
N GLU A 144 -9.91 -4.49 10.04
CA GLU A 144 -8.46 -4.66 10.20
C GLU A 144 -8.05 -6.13 10.00
N PHE A 145 -8.80 -7.06 10.59
CA PHE A 145 -8.56 -8.49 10.38
C PHE A 145 -8.74 -8.90 8.91
N LEU A 146 -9.77 -8.38 8.24
CA LEU A 146 -9.97 -8.59 6.80
C LEU A 146 -8.80 -8.06 5.97
N MET A 147 -8.20 -6.94 6.34
CA MET A 147 -7.02 -6.41 5.64
C MET A 147 -5.77 -7.27 5.85
N GLN A 148 -5.65 -7.93 7.01
CA GLN A 148 -4.57 -8.88 7.24
C GLN A 148 -4.71 -10.09 6.32
N THR A 149 -5.90 -10.69 6.24
CA THR A 149 -6.16 -11.83 5.34
C THR A 149 -6.02 -11.42 3.88
N PHE A 150 -6.45 -10.21 3.51
CA PHE A 150 -6.25 -9.67 2.17
C PHE A 150 -4.76 -9.50 1.81
N GLY A 151 -3.95 -8.95 2.71
CA GLY A 151 -2.50 -8.82 2.51
C GLY A 151 -1.80 -10.18 2.39
N LEU A 152 -2.23 -11.18 3.17
CA LEU A 152 -1.78 -12.57 3.05
C LEU A 152 -2.09 -13.17 1.67
N GLN A 153 -3.30 -12.96 1.16
CA GLN A 153 -3.68 -13.43 -0.17
C GLN A 153 -2.85 -12.73 -1.26
N ILE A 154 -2.67 -11.41 -1.18
CA ILE A 154 -1.81 -10.67 -2.12
C ILE A 154 -0.38 -11.22 -2.11
N ASN A 155 0.19 -11.48 -0.94
CA ASN A 155 1.52 -12.08 -0.83
C ASN A 155 1.61 -13.41 -1.60
N MET A 156 0.60 -14.26 -1.47
CA MET A 156 0.56 -15.54 -2.18
C MET A 156 0.52 -15.34 -3.70
N GLU A 157 -0.34 -14.45 -4.20
CA GLU A 157 -0.44 -14.13 -5.63
C GLU A 157 0.86 -13.53 -6.18
N LEU A 158 1.52 -12.65 -5.41
CA LEU A 158 2.81 -12.08 -5.79
C LEU A 158 3.90 -13.15 -5.87
N GLN A 159 3.94 -14.10 -4.95
CA GLN A 159 4.88 -15.22 -4.98
C GLN A 159 4.62 -16.15 -6.18
N LEU A 160 3.36 -16.48 -6.46
CA LEU A 160 3.00 -17.28 -7.62
C LEU A 160 3.38 -16.58 -8.93
N ALA A 161 3.09 -15.28 -9.06
CA ALA A 161 3.47 -14.50 -10.22
C ALA A 161 4.99 -14.47 -10.42
N ALA A 162 5.77 -14.28 -9.35
CA ALA A 162 7.23 -14.32 -9.40
C ALA A 162 7.75 -15.68 -9.86
N GLN A 163 7.20 -16.79 -9.35
CA GLN A 163 7.55 -18.14 -9.77
C GLN A 163 7.24 -18.40 -11.25
N LEU A 164 6.11 -17.90 -11.76
CA LEU A 164 5.75 -18.04 -13.16
C LEU A 164 6.71 -17.26 -14.08
N ILE A 165 7.09 -16.04 -13.67
CA ILE A 165 8.09 -15.24 -14.39
C ILE A 165 9.45 -15.95 -14.39
N GLU A 166 9.90 -16.45 -13.24
CA GLU A 166 11.16 -17.19 -13.13
C GLU A 166 11.16 -18.44 -14.02
N ASN A 167 10.07 -19.21 -14.03
CA ASN A 167 9.96 -20.39 -14.89
C ASN A 167 10.01 -20.01 -16.39
N SER A 168 9.34 -18.92 -16.76
CA SER A 168 9.38 -18.40 -18.14
C SER A 168 10.78 -17.95 -18.54
N ILE A 169 11.51 -17.28 -17.64
CA ILE A 169 12.90 -16.88 -17.87
C ILE A 169 13.79 -18.12 -18.06
N LEU A 170 13.68 -19.11 -17.18
CA LEU A 170 14.47 -20.35 -17.27
C LEU A 170 14.20 -21.09 -18.59
N ARG A 171 12.93 -21.23 -19.01
CA ARG A 171 12.58 -21.82 -20.31
C ARG A 171 13.18 -21.04 -21.47
N THR A 172 13.14 -19.71 -21.41
CA THR A 172 13.71 -18.85 -22.45
C THR A 172 15.23 -18.98 -22.49
N GLN A 173 15.90 -19.06 -21.33
CA GLN A 173 17.36 -19.27 -21.26
C GLN A 173 17.76 -20.63 -21.83
N THR A 174 17.06 -21.72 -21.47
CA THR A 174 17.30 -23.05 -22.03
C THR A 174 17.14 -23.03 -23.55
N LEU A 175 16.09 -22.38 -24.05
CA LEU A 175 15.87 -22.22 -25.49
C LEU A 175 17.04 -21.47 -26.16
N LEU A 176 17.48 -20.35 -25.58
CA LEU A 176 18.60 -19.58 -26.13
C LEU A 176 19.91 -20.38 -26.13
N CYS A 177 20.17 -21.18 -25.10
CA CYS A 177 21.32 -22.09 -25.05
C CYS A 177 21.27 -23.14 -26.18
N ASP A 178 20.11 -23.77 -26.40
CA ASP A 178 19.92 -24.74 -27.49
C ASP A 178 20.12 -24.09 -28.87
N MET A 179 19.70 -22.83 -29.03
CA MET A 179 19.89 -22.07 -30.27
C MET A 179 21.35 -21.69 -30.53
N LEU A 180 22.12 -21.35 -29.48
CA LEU A 180 23.55 -21.04 -29.59
C LEU A 180 24.40 -22.25 -29.98
N LEU A 181 23.96 -23.46 -29.64
CA LEU A 181 24.64 -24.70 -30.01
C LEU A 181 24.37 -25.14 -31.47
N ARG A 182 23.57 -24.40 -32.24
CA ARG A 182 23.28 -24.72 -33.65
C ARG A 182 24.48 -24.35 -34.54
N ASP A 183 24.95 -25.29 -35.35
CA ASP A 183 26.15 -25.14 -36.21
C ASP A 183 26.05 -24.03 -37.27
N ALA A 184 24.84 -23.61 -37.66
CA ALA A 184 24.63 -22.59 -38.69
C ALA A 184 23.65 -21.50 -38.22
N PRO A 185 23.93 -20.21 -38.46
CA PRO A 185 23.06 -19.10 -38.03
C PRO A 185 21.67 -19.12 -38.67
N ILE A 186 21.50 -19.76 -39.84
CA ILE A 186 20.17 -19.98 -40.45
C ILE A 186 19.28 -20.88 -39.56
N GLY A 187 19.89 -21.77 -38.78
CA GLY A 187 19.22 -22.71 -37.89
C GLY A 187 18.38 -22.03 -36.83
N ILE A 188 18.69 -20.78 -36.45
CA ILE A 188 17.92 -19.95 -35.52
C ILE A 188 16.49 -19.67 -36.03
N VAL A 189 16.32 -19.55 -37.36
CA VAL A 189 15.03 -19.23 -38.00
C VAL A 189 14.38 -20.48 -38.60
N THR A 190 15.17 -21.46 -39.06
CA THR A 190 14.64 -22.63 -39.79
C THR A 190 14.35 -23.85 -38.92
N GLN A 191 14.86 -23.90 -37.68
CA GLN A 191 14.65 -25.04 -36.77
C GLN A 191 13.83 -24.63 -35.55
N SER A 192 13.02 -25.56 -35.04
CA SER A 192 12.13 -25.30 -33.90
C SER A 192 12.82 -25.55 -32.54
N PRO A 193 12.64 -24.66 -31.55
CA PRO A 193 11.87 -23.40 -31.66
C PRO A 193 12.68 -22.33 -32.40
N SER A 194 11.97 -21.51 -33.18
CA SER A 194 12.52 -20.35 -33.87
C SER A 194 12.22 -19.07 -33.08
N ILE A 195 12.85 -17.97 -33.50
CA ILE A 195 12.40 -16.61 -33.13
C ILE A 195 11.05 -16.33 -33.80
#